data_AF-D5M8I4-F1
#
_entry.id   AF-D5M8I4-F1
#
_cell.length_a   1.000
_cell.length_b   1.000
_cell.length_c   1.000
_cell.angle_alpha   90.00
_cell.angle_beta   90.00
_cell.angle_gamma   90.00
#
_symmetry.space_group_name_H-M   'P 1'
#
loop_
_entity.id
_entity.type
_entity.pdbx_description
1 polymer ?
#
loop_
_entity_poly.entity_id
_entity_poly.type
_entity_poly.pdbx_seq_one_letter_code
_entity_poly.pdbx_strand_id
1 'polypeptide(L)'
;NTIDKDGWLHTGDIGYVDDDDEIFIVDRLKEIIKYKGFQVPPAELEALLITHPEIKDAAVVSMKDDLAGEIPVAFIVRTEGSELTEDAIKQFVAKEVVFYKKIHKVFFTES
;
A
#
# COMPACT_ATOMS: atom_id res chain seq x y z
N ASN A 1 -14.80 -3.19 19.21
CA ASN A 1 -15.16 -4.62 19.27
C ASN A 1 -15.23 -5.17 17.87
N THR A 2 -14.76 -6.39 17.67
CA THR A 2 -14.78 -7.09 16.37
C THR A 2 -16.21 -7.45 15.92
N ILE A 3 -17.12 -7.62 16.88
CA ILE A 3 -18.56 -7.79 16.65
C ILE A 3 -19.29 -6.61 17.29
N ASP A 4 -20.24 -5.99 16.59
CA ASP A 4 -21.05 -4.88 17.13
C ASP A 4 -22.25 -5.34 17.97
N LYS A 5 -23.00 -4.36 18.48
CA LYS A 5 -24.19 -4.57 19.32
C LYS A 5 -25.33 -5.28 18.59
N ASP A 6 -25.32 -5.27 17.26
CA ASP A 6 -26.36 -5.85 16.42
C ASP A 6 -25.94 -7.25 15.92
N GLY A 7 -24.75 -7.73 16.33
CA GLY A 7 -24.23 -9.07 16.06
C GLY A 7 -23.40 -9.19 14.78
N TRP A 8 -23.06 -8.08 14.13
CA TRP A 8 -22.31 -8.09 12.87
C TRP A 8 -20.80 -8.14 13.11
N LEU A 9 -20.11 -9.00 12.36
CA LEU A 9 -18.65 -9.05 12.31
C LEU A 9 -18.12 -7.92 11.43
N HIS A 10 -17.30 -7.03 11.99
CA HIS A 10 -16.56 -6.06 11.20
C HIS A 10 -15.33 -6.72 10.58
N THR A 11 -15.47 -7.19 9.34
CA THR A 11 -14.39 -7.84 8.57
C THR A 11 -13.17 -6.94 8.40
N GLY A 12 -13.41 -5.63 8.33
CA GLY A 12 -12.37 -4.65 8.04
C GLY A 12 -12.04 -4.59 6.54
N ASP A 13 -12.82 -5.23 5.69
CA ASP A 13 -12.77 -5.09 4.24
C ASP A 13 -13.85 -4.08 3.79
N ILE A 14 -13.53 -3.25 2.81
CA ILE A 14 -14.45 -2.31 2.15
C ILE A 14 -14.88 -2.98 0.85
N GLY A 15 -16.18 -2.96 0.59
CA GLY A 15 -16.77 -3.62 -0.57
C GLY A 15 -18.17 -3.13 -0.86
N TYR A 16 -18.74 -3.60 -1.97
CA TYR A 16 -20.13 -3.40 -2.33
C TYR A 16 -20.72 -4.70 -2.90
N VAL A 17 -22.05 -4.76 -2.93
CA VAL A 17 -22.81 -5.83 -3.59
C VAL A 17 -23.46 -5.21 -4.83
N ASP A 18 -23.34 -5.87 -5.97
CA ASP A 18 -23.97 -5.40 -7.21
C ASP A 18 -25.43 -5.86 -7.35
N ASP A 19 -26.06 -5.54 -8.48
CA ASP A 19 -27.47 -5.86 -8.74
C ASP A 19 -27.71 -7.37 -8.96
N ASP A 20 -26.64 -8.16 -9.18
CA ASP A 20 -26.67 -9.60 -9.39
C ASP A 20 -26.33 -10.38 -8.09
N ASP A 21 -26.35 -9.70 -6.93
CA ASP A 21 -26.01 -10.21 -5.60
C ASP A 21 -24.54 -10.70 -5.48
N GLU A 22 -23.64 -10.23 -6.35
CA GLU A 22 -22.20 -10.53 -6.28
C GLU A 22 -21.48 -9.57 -5.32
N ILE A 23 -20.57 -10.11 -4.49
CA ILE A 23 -19.82 -9.32 -3.50
C ILE A 23 -18.44 -8.95 -4.06
N PHE A 24 -18.14 -7.65 -4.11
CA PHE A 24 -16.84 -7.11 -4.51
C PHE A 24 -16.10 -6.55 -3.29
N ILE A 25 -14.91 -7.07 -3.00
CA ILE A 25 -13.98 -6.49 -2.02
C ILE A 25 -13.03 -5.56 -2.78
N VAL A 26 -13.02 -4.28 -2.41
CA VAL A 26 -12.28 -3.24 -3.15
C VAL A 26 -11.15 -2.61 -2.34
N ASP A 27 -11.19 -2.68 -1.01
CA ASP A 27 -10.14 -2.11 -0.15
C ASP A 27 -10.21 -2.70 1.27
N ARG A 28 -9.31 -2.27 2.16
CA ARG A 28 -9.30 -2.60 3.58
C ARG A 28 -9.44 -1.36 4.44
N LEU A 29 -10.36 -1.44 5.39
CA LEU A 29 -10.72 -0.36 6.31
C LEU A 29 -9.54 0.13 7.17
N LYS A 30 -8.52 -0.71 7.42
CA LYS A 30 -7.43 -0.40 8.38
C LYS A 30 -6.05 -0.95 8.02
N GLU A 31 -5.65 -0.97 6.76
CA GLU A 31 -4.22 -1.13 6.47
C GLU A 31 -3.53 0.22 6.65
N ILE A 32 -3.01 0.47 7.85
CA ILE A 32 -2.31 1.71 8.21
C ILE A 32 -0.93 1.36 8.73
N ILE A 33 0.11 1.86 8.05
CA ILE A 33 1.50 1.73 8.49
C ILE A 33 1.77 2.82 9.53
N LYS A 34 2.26 2.43 10.71
CA LYS A 34 2.52 3.33 11.84
C LYS A 34 4.01 3.70 11.92
N TYR A 35 4.41 4.70 11.14
CA TYR A 35 5.79 5.21 11.13
C TYR A 35 6.00 6.33 12.15
N LYS A 36 6.76 6.09 13.22
CA LYS A 36 7.10 7.10 14.26
C LYS A 36 5.88 7.89 14.78
N GLY A 37 4.73 7.20 14.92
CA GLY A 37 3.46 7.79 15.35
C GLY A 37 2.64 8.44 14.24
N PHE A 38 3.16 8.57 13.02
CA PHE A 38 2.42 8.96 11.83
C PHE A 38 1.68 7.76 11.23
N GLN A 39 0.50 8.04 10.68
CA GLN A 39 -0.29 7.06 9.96
C GLN A 39 -0.07 7.22 8.46
N VAL A 40 0.36 6.15 7.80
CA VAL A 40 0.64 6.13 6.37
C VAL A 40 -0.30 5.09 5.72
N PRO A 41 -1.27 5.54 4.91
CA PRO A 41 -2.11 4.63 4.12
C PRO A 41 -1.29 4.04 2.96
N PRO A 42 -1.16 2.70 2.85
CA PRO A 42 -0.48 2.05 1.74
C PRO A 42 -1.12 2.34 0.39
N ALA A 43 -2.46 2.32 0.31
CA ALA A 43 -3.20 2.58 -0.92
C ALA A 43 -2.84 3.92 -1.59
N GLU A 44 -2.53 4.95 -0.79
CA GLU A 44 -2.06 6.24 -1.32
C GLU A 44 -0.71 6.12 -2.02
N LEU A 45 0.20 5.33 -1.45
CA LEU A 45 1.52 5.08 -2.00
C LEU A 45 1.48 4.15 -3.20
N GLU A 46 0.62 3.13 -3.17
CA GLU A 46 0.36 2.23 -4.30
C GLU A 46 -0.20 2.99 -5.49
N ALA A 47 -1.26 3.79 -5.27
CA ALA A 47 -1.85 4.62 -6.31
C ALA A 47 -0.83 5.57 -6.94
N LEU A 48 0.05 6.17 -6.13
CA LEU A 48 1.16 6.99 -6.62
C LEU A 48 2.17 6.17 -7.45
N LEU A 49 2.60 5.01 -6.98
CA LEU A 49 3.56 4.14 -7.67
C LEU A 49 3.04 3.69 -9.04
N ILE A 50 1.75 3.36 -9.15
CA ILE A 50 1.09 2.97 -10.41
C ILE A 50 1.09 4.09 -11.45
N THR A 51 1.25 5.37 -11.05
CA THR A 51 1.37 6.48 -12.02
C THR A 51 2.71 6.49 -12.75
N HIS A 52 3.72 5.74 -12.29
CA HIS A 52 5.02 5.70 -12.94
C HIS A 52 4.99 4.81 -14.19
N PRO A 53 5.38 5.30 -15.39
CA PRO A 53 5.19 4.57 -16.66
C PRO A 53 5.93 3.23 -16.74
N GLU A 54 7.00 3.06 -15.96
CA GLU A 54 7.78 1.81 -15.92
C GLU A 54 7.32 0.80 -14.86
N ILE A 55 6.31 1.14 -14.05
CA ILE A 55 5.72 0.26 -13.02
C ILE A 55 4.43 -0.33 -13.59
N LYS A 56 4.35 -1.65 -13.65
CA LYS A 56 3.15 -2.38 -14.10
C LYS A 56 2.17 -2.58 -12.95
N ASP A 57 2.68 -2.94 -11.78
CA ASP A 57 1.88 -3.17 -10.57
C ASP A 57 2.70 -2.86 -9.31
N ALA A 58 2.02 -2.50 -8.22
CA ALA A 58 2.64 -2.10 -6.97
C ALA A 58 1.78 -2.44 -5.76
N ALA A 59 2.39 -2.99 -4.72
CA ALA A 59 1.80 -3.17 -3.40
C ALA A 59 2.71 -2.57 -2.34
N VAL A 60 2.15 -1.95 -1.30
CA VAL A 60 2.88 -1.34 -0.20
C VAL A 60 2.42 -1.96 1.12
N VAL A 61 3.39 -2.35 1.94
CA VAL A 61 3.12 -2.98 3.24
C VAL A 61 4.01 -2.41 4.33
N SER A 62 3.63 -2.63 5.60
CA SER A 62 4.52 -2.35 6.72
C SER A 62 5.61 -3.40 6.84
N MET A 63 6.82 -2.97 7.14
CA MET A 63 7.88 -3.82 7.66
C MET A 63 8.29 -3.30 9.05
N LYS A 64 8.49 -4.21 10.01
CA LYS A 64 8.93 -3.84 11.36
C LYS A 64 10.31 -3.17 11.32
N ASP A 65 10.46 -2.12 12.10
CA ASP A 65 11.70 -1.38 12.28
C ASP A 65 11.89 -1.03 13.76
N ASP A 66 13.08 -1.29 14.31
CA ASP A 66 13.35 -1.15 15.74
C ASP A 66 13.27 0.31 16.24
N LEU A 67 13.46 1.29 15.36
CA LEU A 67 13.47 2.72 15.71
C LEU A 67 12.18 3.43 15.32
N ALA A 68 11.55 3.02 14.23
CA ALA A 68 10.35 3.66 13.67
C ALA A 68 9.05 2.93 14.00
N GLY A 69 9.11 1.71 14.55
CA GLY A 69 7.98 0.80 14.72
C GLY A 69 7.70 0.06 13.42
N GLU A 70 7.17 0.77 12.42
CA GLU A 70 6.91 0.26 11.09
C GLU A 70 7.41 1.22 10.01
N ILE A 71 7.89 0.69 8.89
CA ILE A 71 8.30 1.47 7.72
C ILE A 71 7.55 1.02 6.47
N PRO A 72 7.19 1.95 5.55
CA PRO A 72 6.63 1.58 4.26
C PRO A 72 7.66 0.90 3.35
N VAL A 73 7.26 -0.24 2.81
CA VAL A 73 8.03 -1.04 1.86
C VAL A 73 7.16 -1.32 0.65
N ALA A 74 7.73 -1.17 -0.55
CA ALA A 74 7.03 -1.43 -1.80
C ALA A 74 7.48 -2.75 -2.44
N PHE A 75 6.53 -3.49 -2.99
CA PHE A 75 6.73 -4.61 -3.92
C PHE A 75 6.30 -4.13 -5.29
N ILE A 76 7.19 -4.24 -6.27
CA ILE A 76 7.03 -3.62 -7.59
C ILE A 76 7.18 -4.67 -8.68
N VAL A 77 6.19 -4.74 -9.55
CA VAL A 77 6.29 -5.41 -10.85
C VAL A 77 6.68 -4.37 -11.88
N ARG A 78 7.82 -4.55 -12.53
CA ARG A 78 8.25 -3.67 -13.61
C ARG A 78 7.51 -3.99 -14.91
N THR A 79 7.40 -2.99 -15.77
CA THR A 79 7.12 -3.21 -17.19
C THR A 79 8.25 -4.01 -17.85
N GLU A 80 7.93 -4.73 -18.93
CA GLU A 80 8.88 -5.58 -19.63
C GLU A 80 10.06 -4.76 -20.18
N GLY A 81 11.30 -5.22 -19.91
CA GLY A 81 12.53 -4.54 -20.35
C GLY A 81 12.93 -3.31 -19.53
N SER A 82 12.21 -2.98 -18.45
CA SER A 82 12.56 -1.83 -17.60
C SER A 82 13.75 -2.12 -16.68
N GLU A 83 14.68 -1.17 -16.64
CA GLU A 83 15.84 -1.14 -15.75
C GLU A 83 15.61 -0.29 -14.48
N LEU A 84 14.36 0.09 -14.19
CA LEU A 84 13.99 0.99 -13.10
C LEU A 84 14.56 0.56 -11.74
N THR A 85 15.43 1.37 -11.15
CA THR A 85 16.14 1.00 -9.91
C THR A 85 15.34 1.31 -8.65
N GLU A 86 15.70 0.66 -7.54
CA GLU A 86 15.12 0.97 -6.22
C GLU A 86 15.31 2.46 -5.85
N ASP A 87 16.49 3.02 -6.10
CA ASP A 87 16.78 4.43 -5.80
C ASP A 87 15.92 5.38 -6.65
N ALA A 88 15.71 5.07 -7.93
CA ALA A 88 14.84 5.86 -8.79
C ALA A 88 13.39 5.89 -8.26
N ILE A 89 12.87 4.74 -7.81
CA ILE A 89 11.52 4.63 -7.22
C ILE A 89 11.42 5.42 -5.92
N LYS A 90 12.41 5.28 -5.03
CA LYS A 90 12.46 6.05 -3.77
C LYS A 90 12.49 7.56 -4.03
N GLN A 91 13.29 7.99 -5.01
CA GLN A 91 13.38 9.40 -5.40
C GLN A 91 12.09 9.91 -6.03
N PHE A 92 11.43 9.11 -6.88
CA PHE A 92 10.14 9.42 -7.47
C PHE A 92 9.10 9.68 -6.38
N VAL A 93 8.89 8.72 -5.46
CA VAL A 93 7.94 8.88 -4.35
C VAL A 93 8.31 10.06 -3.46
N ALA A 94 9.60 10.22 -3.11
CA ALA A 94 10.06 11.26 -2.20
C ALA A 94 9.87 12.71 -2.71
N LYS A 95 9.62 12.91 -4.01
CA LYS A 95 9.28 14.23 -4.59
C LYS A 95 7.82 14.59 -4.37
N GLU A 96 6.94 13.59 -4.34
CA GLU A 96 5.49 13.78 -4.29
C GLU A 96 4.94 13.71 -2.86
N VAL A 97 5.69 13.12 -1.92
CA VAL A 97 5.22 12.89 -0.54
C VAL A 97 6.12 13.50 0.54
N VAL A 98 5.50 13.78 1.68
CA VAL A 98 6.18 14.22 2.91
C VAL A 98 7.08 13.13 3.51
N PHE A 99 8.05 13.53 4.34
CA PHE A 99 9.14 12.65 4.80
C PHE A 99 8.71 11.31 5.43
N TYR A 100 7.58 11.28 6.16
CA TYR A 100 7.11 10.08 6.87
C TYR A 100 6.36 9.09 5.98
N LYS A 101 5.99 9.46 4.74
CA LYS A 101 5.34 8.57 3.76
C LYS A 101 6.33 7.94 2.77
N LYS A 102 7.63 8.25 2.88
CA LYS A 102 8.64 7.74 1.94
C LYS A 102 8.77 6.23 2.00
N ILE A 103 8.97 5.60 0.84
CA ILE A 103 9.32 4.18 0.74
C ILE A 103 10.76 3.96 1.22
N HIS A 104 10.95 3.01 2.12
CA HIS A 104 12.25 2.72 2.72
C HIS A 104 12.98 1.57 2.04
N LYS A 105 12.24 0.60 1.48
CA LYS A 105 12.77 -0.52 0.70
C LYS A 105 11.86 -0.84 -0.47
N VAL A 106 12.46 -1.31 -1.57
CA VAL A 106 11.74 -1.81 -2.73
C VAL A 106 12.17 -3.25 -3.02
N PHE A 107 11.20 -4.12 -3.22
CA PHE A 107 11.39 -5.48 -3.68
C PHE A 107 10.82 -5.60 -5.09
N PHE A 108 11.60 -6.13 -6.02
CA PHE A 108 11.10 -6.44 -7.36
C PHE A 108 10.55 -7.86 -7.37
N THR A 109 9.35 -8.01 -7.92
CA THR A 109 8.67 -9.29 -8.06
C THR A 109 8.22 -9.49 -9.51
N GLU A 110 8.02 -10.75 -9.86
CA GLU A 110 7.35 -11.15 -11.09
C GLU A 110 5.83 -11.19 -10.82
N SER A 111 5.01 -10.94 -11.85
CA SER A 111 3.56 -11.19 -11.83
C SER A 111 3.27 -12.66 -12.14
#